data_AF-A0A349VHB4-F1
#
_entry.id   AF-A0A349VHB4-F1
#
_cell.length_a   1.000
_cell.length_b   1.000
_cell.length_c   1.000
_cell.angle_alpha   90.00
_cell.angle_beta   90.00
_cell.angle_gamma   90.00
#
_symmetry.space_group_name_H-M   'P 1'
#
loop_
_entity.id
_entity.type
_entity.pdbx_description
1 polymer ?
#
loop_
_entity_poly.entity_id
_entity_poly.type
_entity_poly.pdbx_seq_one_letter_code
_entity_poly.pdbx_strand_id
1 'polypeptide(L)'
;MPSAPKATLPQRRLPSGKQRSSRNKDASTPKRVVELTTLGATCEQWFTNRDQTPFEFQRATWQAMIAGRNGLLHAPTGTGKTLAAWFGAVCRSSALSTHHKKTGIRIIWITPLRALATDTARALEEPLADLTEMLGSHWQ
;
A
#
# COMPACT_ATOMS: atom_id res chain seq x y z
N MET A 1 -6.71 -59.45 52.70
CA MET A 1 -5.77 -58.55 52.01
C MET A 1 -6.55 -57.33 51.51
N PRO A 2 -6.16 -56.10 51.86
CA PRO A 2 -7.02 -54.92 51.82
C PRO A 2 -7.04 -54.22 50.45
N SER A 3 -8.20 -53.63 50.15
CA SER A 3 -8.48 -52.79 48.98
C SER A 3 -7.66 -51.50 48.99
N ALA A 4 -7.01 -51.18 47.88
CA ALA A 4 -6.31 -49.90 47.69
C ALA A 4 -7.31 -48.74 47.49
N PRO A 5 -7.09 -47.56 48.10
CA PRO A 5 -8.00 -46.42 48.01
C PRO A 5 -7.88 -45.66 46.67
N LYS A 6 -9.03 -45.29 46.10
CA LYS A 6 -9.14 -44.41 44.93
C LYS A 6 -8.69 -42.98 45.30
N ALA A 7 -7.61 -42.51 44.68
CA ALA A 7 -7.17 -41.12 44.79
C ALA A 7 -8.19 -40.18 44.11
N THR A 8 -8.77 -39.28 44.89
CA THR A 8 -9.66 -38.20 44.42
C THR A 8 -8.80 -36.97 44.15
N LEU A 9 -8.67 -36.58 42.88
CA LEU A 9 -8.02 -35.32 42.50
C LEU A 9 -8.97 -34.14 42.75
N PRO A 10 -8.53 -33.04 43.37
CA PRO A 10 -9.39 -31.87 43.59
C PRO A 10 -9.66 -31.14 42.27
N GLN A 11 -10.94 -30.98 41.94
CA GLN A 11 -11.36 -30.17 40.80
C GLN A 11 -11.08 -28.68 41.05
N ARG A 12 -10.15 -28.13 40.28
CA ARG A 12 -9.81 -26.70 40.29
C ARG A 12 -10.92 -25.91 39.59
N ARG A 13 -11.74 -25.18 40.35
CA ARG A 13 -12.76 -24.27 39.81
C ARG A 13 -12.09 -23.13 39.03
N LEU A 14 -12.45 -23.01 37.75
CA LEU A 14 -12.07 -21.87 36.91
C LEU A 14 -12.89 -20.63 37.31
N PRO A 15 -12.30 -19.41 37.36
CA PRO A 15 -13.03 -18.19 37.64
C PRO A 15 -13.99 -17.84 36.49
N SER A 16 -15.24 -17.54 36.87
CA SER A 16 -16.30 -17.06 35.98
C SER A 16 -15.89 -15.77 35.28
N GLY A 17 -15.74 -15.82 33.95
CA GLY A 17 -15.48 -14.66 33.12
C GLY A 17 -16.65 -13.67 33.18
N LYS A 18 -16.36 -12.43 33.59
CA LYS A 18 -17.29 -11.30 33.54
C LYS A 18 -17.79 -11.10 32.11
N GLN A 19 -19.11 -10.91 31.98
CA GLN A 19 -19.77 -10.56 30.73
C GLN A 19 -19.12 -9.32 30.11
N ARG A 20 -18.61 -9.47 28.87
CA ARG A 20 -18.30 -8.33 28.01
C ARG A 20 -19.55 -8.00 27.19
N SER A 21 -20.12 -6.85 27.53
CA SER A 21 -21.19 -6.17 26.82
C SER A 21 -20.86 -5.96 25.34
N SER A 22 -21.86 -6.24 24.51
CA SER A 22 -22.17 -5.60 23.23
C SER A 22 -20.97 -5.22 22.35
N ARG A 23 -20.48 -6.15 21.54
CA ARG A 23 -19.70 -5.80 20.35
C ARG A 23 -20.68 -5.32 19.28
N ASN A 24 -20.79 -4.00 19.18
CA ASN A 24 -21.63 -3.30 18.23
C ASN A 24 -21.39 -3.82 16.81
N LYS A 25 -22.43 -4.37 16.18
CA LYS A 25 -22.45 -4.72 14.75
C LYS A 25 -22.70 -3.44 13.96
N ASP A 26 -21.65 -2.65 13.81
CA ASP A 26 -21.57 -1.60 12.79
C ASP A 26 -20.14 -1.56 12.28
N ALA A 27 -19.78 -2.60 11.52
CA ALA A 27 -18.65 -2.52 10.61
C ALA A 27 -19.12 -1.81 9.33
N SER A 28 -19.53 -0.55 9.46
CA SER A 28 -19.60 0.36 8.32
C SER A 28 -18.17 0.68 7.92
N THR A 29 -17.57 -0.18 7.09
CA THR A 29 -16.33 0.11 6.38
C THR A 29 -16.51 1.48 5.73
N PRO A 30 -15.75 2.52 6.13
CA PRO A 30 -15.89 3.80 5.47
C PRO A 30 -15.40 3.59 4.04
N LYS A 31 -16.33 3.66 3.10
CA LYS A 31 -16.08 3.76 1.66
C LYS A 31 -15.50 5.16 1.42
N ARG A 32 -14.30 5.41 1.96
CA ARG A 32 -13.53 6.60 1.66
C ARG A 32 -13.04 6.38 0.24
N VAL A 33 -13.76 6.95 -0.73
CA VAL A 33 -13.16 7.33 -2.00
C VAL A 33 -11.96 8.16 -1.59
N VAL A 34 -10.78 7.56 -1.64
CA VAL A 34 -9.55 8.28 -1.34
C VAL A 34 -9.44 9.24 -2.50
N GLU A 35 -9.83 10.49 -2.28
CA GLU A 35 -9.58 11.54 -3.24
C GLU A 35 -8.13 11.40 -3.66
N LEU A 36 -7.91 11.33 -4.98
CA LEU A 36 -6.57 11.41 -5.52
C LEU A 36 -5.99 12.67 -4.92
N THR A 37 -4.98 12.52 -4.06
CA THR A 37 -4.21 13.66 -3.58
C THR A 37 -3.73 14.44 -4.81
N THR A 38 -3.31 15.70 -4.64
CA THR A 38 -2.76 16.52 -5.74
C THR A 38 -1.83 15.72 -6.66
N LEU A 39 -1.02 14.84 -6.07
CA LEU A 39 -0.11 13.95 -6.77
C LEU A 39 -0.77 12.83 -7.61
N GLY A 40 -1.88 12.25 -7.14
CA GLY A 40 -2.66 11.29 -7.93
C GLY A 40 -3.27 11.94 -9.18
N ALA A 41 -3.74 13.18 -9.06
CA ALA A 41 -4.20 13.97 -10.21
C ALA A 41 -3.04 14.31 -11.16
N THR A 42 -1.85 14.64 -10.65
CA THR A 42 -0.64 14.83 -11.46
C THR A 42 -0.27 13.57 -12.25
N CYS A 43 -0.37 12.38 -11.63
CA CYS A 43 -0.14 11.12 -12.33
C CYS A 43 -1.12 10.92 -13.49
N GLU A 44 -2.39 11.29 -13.36
CA GLU A 44 -3.35 11.27 -14.47
C GLU A 44 -3.03 12.30 -15.56
N GLN A 45 -2.63 13.50 -15.15
CA GLN A 45 -2.22 14.56 -16.07
C GLN A 45 -0.98 14.17 -16.88
N TRP A 46 -0.05 13.40 -16.31
CA TRP A 46 1.14 12.93 -17.01
C TRP A 46 0.79 12.07 -18.24
N PHE A 47 -0.24 11.21 -18.14
CA PHE A 47 -0.77 10.45 -19.29
C PHE A 47 -1.47 11.37 -20.28
N THR A 48 -2.25 12.34 -19.77
CA THR A 48 -3.00 13.28 -20.63
C THR A 48 -2.06 14.13 -21.48
N ASN A 49 -0.92 14.56 -20.95
CA ASN A 49 0.13 15.28 -21.68
C ASN A 49 0.78 14.45 -22.81
N ARG A 50 0.49 13.15 -22.87
CA ARG A 50 0.97 12.19 -23.88
C ARG A 50 -0.16 11.65 -24.77
N ASP A 51 -1.31 12.31 -24.77
CA ASP A 51 -2.52 11.86 -25.47
C ASP A 51 -2.95 10.43 -25.08
N GLN A 52 -2.68 10.05 -23.84
CA GLN A 52 -2.99 8.74 -23.27
C GLN A 52 -3.94 8.85 -22.09
N THR A 53 -4.59 7.72 -21.77
CA THR A 53 -5.36 7.58 -20.52
C THR A 53 -4.83 6.40 -19.73
N PRO A 54 -4.71 6.52 -18.40
CA PRO A 54 -4.26 5.40 -17.59
C PRO A 54 -5.33 4.31 -17.57
N PHE A 55 -4.90 3.06 -17.67
CA PHE A 55 -5.77 1.89 -17.51
C PHE A 55 -6.38 1.85 -16.11
N GLU A 56 -7.55 1.22 -15.98
CA GLU A 56 -8.26 1.09 -14.70
C GLU A 56 -7.40 0.42 -13.63
N PHE A 57 -6.64 -0.61 -13.99
CA PHE A 57 -5.77 -1.32 -13.04
C PHE A 57 -4.65 -0.42 -12.50
N GLN A 58 -4.20 0.58 -13.27
CA GLN A 58 -3.17 1.53 -12.83
C GLN A 58 -3.76 2.44 -11.74
N ARG A 59 -4.93 3.03 -12.00
CA ARG A 59 -5.68 3.83 -11.01
C ARG A 59 -5.98 3.02 -9.74
N ALA A 60 -6.44 1.78 -9.90
CA ALA A 60 -6.70 0.88 -8.77
C ALA A 60 -5.43 0.59 -7.95
N THR A 61 -4.29 0.41 -8.61
CA THR A 61 -2.98 0.22 -7.95
C THR A 61 -2.61 1.45 -7.13
N TRP A 62 -2.73 2.65 -7.69
CA TRP A 62 -2.41 3.90 -7.00
C TRP A 62 -3.28 4.10 -5.77
N GLN A 63 -4.60 3.95 -5.90
CA GLN A 63 -5.54 4.04 -4.79
C GLN A 63 -5.21 3.02 -3.69
N ALA A 64 -4.86 1.78 -4.06
CA ALA A 64 -4.48 0.76 -3.09
C ALA A 64 -3.20 1.11 -2.32
N MET A 65 -2.18 1.61 -3.02
CA MET A 65 -0.90 1.98 -2.42
C MET A 65 -1.02 3.22 -1.52
N ILE A 66 -1.75 4.26 -1.95
CA ILE A 66 -2.04 5.46 -1.14
C ILE A 66 -2.78 5.08 0.15
N ALA A 67 -3.74 4.14 0.06
CA ALA A 67 -4.44 3.60 1.23
C ALA A 67 -3.57 2.71 2.14
N GLY A 68 -2.27 2.58 1.85
CA GLY A 68 -1.33 1.79 2.66
C GLY A 68 -1.43 0.29 2.47
N ARG A 69 -2.22 -0.20 1.49
CA ARG A 69 -2.47 -1.63 1.28
C ARG A 69 -1.27 -2.32 0.60
N ASN A 70 -1.11 -3.61 0.89
CA ASN A 70 -0.16 -4.50 0.22
C ASN A 70 -0.91 -5.37 -0.79
N GLY A 71 -0.27 -5.77 -1.88
CA GLY A 71 -0.90 -6.62 -2.90
C GLY A 71 0.02 -7.02 -4.04
N LEU A 72 -0.52 -7.86 -4.93
CA LEU A 72 0.14 -8.31 -6.15
C LEU A 72 -0.53 -7.66 -7.36
N LEU A 73 0.25 -6.96 -8.18
CA LEU A 73 -0.22 -6.44 -9.46
C LEU A 73 0.00 -7.49 -10.55
N HIS A 74 -1.10 -7.96 -11.14
CA HIS A 74 -1.10 -8.87 -12.28
C HIS A 74 -1.78 -8.21 -13.48
N ALA A 75 -1.03 -8.03 -14.58
CA ALA A 75 -1.55 -7.51 -15.85
C ALA A 75 -0.69 -8.01 -17.03
N PRO A 76 -1.22 -7.99 -18.27
CA PRO A 76 -0.47 -8.42 -19.46
C PRO A 76 0.81 -7.60 -19.70
N THR A 77 1.77 -8.16 -20.43
CA THR A 77 2.95 -7.40 -20.91
C THR A 77 2.53 -6.24 -21.81
N GLY A 78 3.33 -5.18 -21.87
CA GLY A 78 3.04 -4.00 -22.68
C GLY A 78 1.95 -3.05 -22.14
N THR A 79 1.30 -3.36 -21.01
CA THR A 79 0.19 -2.52 -20.46
C THR A 79 0.62 -1.47 -19.43
N GLY A 80 1.93 -1.28 -19.21
CA GLY A 80 2.41 -0.25 -18.27
C GLY A 80 2.33 -0.63 -16.79
N LYS A 81 2.50 -1.91 -16.44
CA LYS A 81 2.62 -2.37 -15.04
C LYS A 81 3.69 -1.65 -14.24
N THR A 82 4.84 -1.38 -14.86
CA THR A 82 5.96 -0.69 -14.22
C THR A 82 5.55 0.73 -13.83
N LEU A 83 4.93 1.48 -14.75
CA LEU A 83 4.38 2.82 -14.46
C LEU A 83 3.29 2.76 -13.38
N ALA A 84 2.43 1.74 -13.41
CA ALA A 84 1.40 1.53 -12.40
C ALA A 84 1.99 1.46 -10.98
N ALA A 85 2.98 0.58 -10.78
CA ALA A 85 3.63 0.39 -9.50
C ALA A 85 4.48 1.61 -9.10
N TRP A 86 5.18 2.22 -10.06
CA TRP A 86 6.03 3.39 -9.80
C TRP A 86 5.23 4.60 -9.34
N PHE A 87 4.20 5.01 -10.09
CA PHE A 87 3.35 6.15 -9.73
C PHE A 87 2.62 5.91 -8.41
N GLY A 88 2.17 4.68 -8.16
CA GLY A 88 1.59 4.30 -6.87
C GLY A 88 2.57 4.44 -5.70
N ALA A 89 3.84 4.07 -5.89
CA ALA A 89 4.88 4.23 -4.87
C ALA A 89 5.20 5.70 -4.59
N VAL A 90 5.31 6.53 -5.63
CA VAL A 90 5.54 7.97 -5.52
C VAL A 90 4.36 8.66 -4.82
N CYS A 91 3.12 8.34 -5.22
CA CYS A 91 1.91 8.83 -4.57
C CYS A 91 1.86 8.49 -3.08
N ARG A 92 2.13 7.22 -2.73
CA ARG A 92 2.17 6.78 -1.33
C ARG A 92 3.26 7.50 -0.53
N SER A 93 4.46 7.63 -1.10
CA SER A 93 5.60 8.31 -0.46
C SER A 93 5.25 9.75 -0.08
N SER A 94 4.57 10.48 -0.97
CA SER A 94 4.10 11.84 -0.68
C SER A 94 3.03 11.88 0.40
N ALA A 95 2.03 10.97 0.33
CA ALA A 95 0.94 10.91 1.31
C ALA A 95 1.43 10.62 2.75
N LEU A 96 2.58 9.97 2.92
CA LEU A 96 3.17 9.66 4.23
C LEU A 96 4.03 10.81 4.81
N SER A 97 4.36 11.85 4.04
CA SER A 97 5.36 12.87 4.40
C SER A 97 4.86 13.97 5.37
N THR A 98 3.77 13.72 6.12
CA THR A 98 3.04 14.75 6.88
C THR A 98 3.63 15.15 8.23
N HIS A 99 4.70 14.51 8.72
CA HIS A 99 5.16 14.78 10.10
C HIS A 99 6.62 15.16 10.31
N HIS A 100 7.56 14.83 9.41
CA HIS A 100 8.94 15.30 9.52
C HIS A 100 9.60 15.32 8.16
N LYS A 101 10.35 16.40 7.85
CA LYS A 101 11.31 16.50 6.73
C LYS A 101 12.49 15.52 6.92
N LYS A 102 12.21 14.22 7.11
CA LYS A 102 13.25 13.21 7.14
C LYS A 102 13.69 12.97 5.71
N THR A 103 14.82 13.58 5.38
CA THR A 103 15.60 13.23 4.19
C THR A 103 16.03 11.76 4.32
N GLY A 104 15.87 10.98 3.25
CA GLY A 104 16.21 9.56 3.28
C GLY A 104 15.49 8.73 2.21
N ILE A 105 15.84 7.45 2.15
CA ILE A 105 15.25 6.48 1.20
C ILE A 105 13.78 6.26 1.56
N ARG A 106 12.87 6.54 0.61
CA ARG A 106 11.41 6.37 0.79
C ARG A 106 10.83 5.16 0.03
N ILE A 107 11.48 4.75 -1.06
CA ILE A 107 11.03 3.68 -1.95
C ILE A 107 12.22 2.75 -2.20
N ILE A 108 12.00 1.44 -2.05
CA ILE A 108 12.98 0.40 -2.40
C ILE A 108 12.37 -0.44 -3.51
N TRP A 109 13.05 -0.51 -4.65
CA TRP A 109 12.66 -1.32 -5.80
C TRP A 109 13.60 -2.53 -5.91
N ILE A 110 13.04 -3.74 -5.85
CA ILE A 110 13.81 -4.99 -5.84
C ILE A 110 13.54 -5.74 -7.14
N THR A 111 14.60 -6.10 -7.87
CA THR A 111 14.52 -6.90 -9.09
C THR A 111 15.36 -8.18 -8.96
N PRO A 112 14.95 -9.29 -9.59
CA PRO A 112 15.71 -10.53 -9.55
C PRO A 112 17.06 -10.48 -10.28
N LEU A 113 17.24 -9.52 -11.20
CA LEU A 113 18.44 -9.39 -12.03
C LEU A 113 18.96 -7.95 -12.06
N ARG A 114 20.28 -7.79 -12.12
CA ARG A 114 20.94 -6.48 -12.23
C ARG A 114 20.58 -5.75 -13.54
N ALA A 115 20.51 -6.48 -14.66
CA ALA A 115 20.13 -5.88 -15.94
C ALA A 115 18.73 -5.26 -15.88
N LEU A 116 17.77 -5.99 -15.29
CA LEU A 116 16.40 -5.49 -15.10
C LEU A 116 16.35 -4.27 -14.18
N ALA A 117 17.19 -4.19 -13.14
CA ALA A 117 17.32 -3.00 -12.31
C ALA A 117 17.73 -1.79 -13.14
N THR A 118 18.80 -1.94 -13.93
CA THR A 118 19.33 -0.87 -14.78
C THR A 118 18.31 -0.41 -15.82
N ASP A 119 17.65 -1.34 -16.50
CA ASP A 119 16.67 -1.01 -17.55
C ASP A 119 15.42 -0.34 -16.95
N THR A 120 14.95 -0.82 -15.79
CA THR A 120 13.83 -0.20 -15.08
C THR A 120 14.18 1.21 -14.62
N ALA A 121 15.39 1.43 -14.09
CA ALA A 121 15.82 2.75 -13.67
C ALA A 121 15.81 3.75 -14.83
N ARG A 122 16.42 3.39 -15.97
CA ARG A 122 16.40 4.22 -17.19
C ARG A 122 14.99 4.52 -17.68
N ALA A 123 14.11 3.50 -17.71
CA ALA A 123 12.74 3.67 -18.16
C ALA A 123 11.90 4.58 -17.24
N LEU A 124 12.33 4.78 -15.99
CA LEU A 124 11.64 5.61 -15.00
C LEU A 124 12.26 7.01 -14.83
N GLU A 125 13.41 7.30 -15.45
CA GLU A 125 14.06 8.61 -15.38
C GLU A 125 13.18 9.72 -15.96
N GLU A 126 12.65 9.53 -17.18
CA GLU A 126 11.78 10.51 -17.83
C GLU A 126 10.48 10.73 -17.04
N PRO A 127 9.70 9.68 -16.69
CA PRO A 127 8.48 9.88 -15.92
C PRO A 127 8.73 10.58 -14.57
N LEU A 128 9.89 10.33 -13.95
CA LEU A 128 10.26 11.01 -12.72
C LEU A 128 10.59 12.49 -12.97
N ALA A 129 11.33 12.82 -14.02
CA ALA A 129 11.66 14.20 -14.38
C ALA A 129 10.38 15.00 -14.66
N ASP A 130 9.47 14.46 -15.46
CA ASP A 130 8.20 15.09 -15.79
C ASP A 130 7.34 15.32 -14.55
N LEU A 131 7.19 14.30 -13.70
CA LEU A 131 6.47 14.47 -12.43
C LEU A 131 7.15 15.52 -11.55
N THR A 132 8.48 15.60 -11.57
CA THR A 132 9.22 16.63 -10.81
C THR A 132 8.86 18.03 -11.28
N GLU A 133 8.85 18.24 -12.60
CA GLU A 133 8.53 19.52 -13.22
C GLU A 133 7.07 19.91 -12.95
N MET A 134 6.14 18.98 -13.16
CA MET A 134 4.70 19.21 -12.96
C MET A 134 4.34 19.53 -11.51
N LEU A 135 5.06 18.97 -10.54
CA LEU A 135 4.85 19.21 -9.12
C LEU A 135 5.65 20.40 -8.58
N GLY A 136 6.52 21.02 -9.38
CA GLY A 136 7.42 22.09 -8.94
C GLY A 136 8.39 21.70 -7.82
N SER A 137 9.18 22.67 -7.34
CA SER A 137 10.31 22.46 -6.40
C SER A 137 9.93 22.08 -4.95
N HIS A 138 8.65 21.80 -4.65
CA HIS A 138 8.12 21.73 -3.29
C HIS A 138 7.93 20.31 -2.73
N TRP A 139 8.29 19.26 -3.48
CA TRP A 139 8.15 17.86 -3.05
C TRP A 139 9.47 17.08 -2.88
N GLN A 140 10.61 17.67 -3.27
CA GLN A 140 11.96 17.20 -2.93
C GLN A 140 12.29 17.49 -1.47
#